data_AF-A0AAD5V2C3-F1
#
_entry.id   AF-A0AAD5V2C3-F1
#
_cell.length_a   1.000
_cell.length_b   1.000
_cell.length_c   1.000
_cell.angle_alpha   90.00
_cell.angle_beta   90.00
_cell.angle_gamma   90.00
#
_symmetry.space_group_name_H-M   'P 1'
#
loop_
_entity.id
_entity.type
_entity.pdbx_description
1 polymer ?
#
loop_
_entity_poly.entity_id
_entity_poly.type
_entity_poly.pdbx_seq_one_letter_code
_entity_poly.pdbx_strand_id
1 'polypeptide(L)'
;MTIPLTKLVVLFCVFYPGIILSDARLFTVFNACPFTIWPALFTDLNAGTAVPNFPTGWEAPPLTAVSFPVPDNWKAGRIWGRRDCDFSLAPAPTCLSGWCNGGLLCDPRTGTGVPPASVAEWTLQGDGLRDFYDGMCCLLLTPHLLSWCANAKKTQFRLSMGIIFPCGLLTPPTVQSQTAMSTWAHRGPFDSTGFPVGCKSACAANLDGNPTNSPNCCSGSFDTAATCPPSGVQFYSYFKSNCPNAYAYAYDESSGTALWTCDSNLNADYTLTFCPSPNGIDPVPISQSVSNATPINGNASHVH
;
A
#
# COMPACT_ATOMS: atom_id res chain seq x y z
N MET A 1 0.84 -72.48 -37.00
CA MET A 1 2.20 -71.87 -36.99
C MET A 1 2.08 -70.54 -36.29
N THR A 2 2.67 -70.44 -35.10
CA THR A 2 2.52 -69.34 -34.13
C THR A 2 3.26 -68.08 -34.59
N ILE A 3 2.56 -66.94 -34.63
CA ILE A 3 3.17 -65.60 -34.71
C ILE A 3 2.79 -64.88 -33.41
N PRO A 4 3.74 -64.35 -32.62
CA PRO A 4 3.47 -63.80 -31.30
C PRO A 4 2.83 -62.40 -31.39
N LEU A 5 1.88 -62.11 -30.48
CA LEU A 5 1.35 -60.75 -30.27
C LEU A 5 2.49 -59.83 -29.81
N THR A 6 2.92 -58.92 -30.68
CA THR A 6 3.65 -57.72 -30.26
C THR A 6 2.72 -56.85 -29.45
N LYS A 7 3.04 -56.66 -28.16
CA LYS A 7 2.36 -55.73 -27.26
C LYS A 7 2.43 -54.32 -27.83
N LEU A 8 1.31 -53.80 -28.32
CA LEU A 8 1.14 -52.38 -28.62
C LEU A 8 1.00 -51.64 -27.28
N VAL A 9 2.10 -51.07 -26.78
CA VAL A 9 2.04 -50.14 -25.64
C VAL A 9 1.49 -48.82 -26.18
N VAL A 10 0.18 -48.61 -26.04
CA VAL A 10 -0.43 -47.29 -26.26
C VAL A 10 -0.01 -46.42 -25.07
N LEU A 11 1.04 -45.62 -25.25
CA LEU A 11 1.42 -44.58 -24.30
C LEU A 11 0.35 -43.49 -24.37
N PHE A 12 -0.62 -43.53 -23.45
CA PHE A 12 -1.47 -42.38 -23.19
C PHE A 12 -0.57 -41.27 -22.62
N CYS A 13 -0.11 -40.35 -23.48
CA CYS A 13 0.35 -39.05 -23.02
C CYS A 13 -0.86 -38.37 -22.37
N VAL A 14 -0.96 -38.47 -21.05
CA VAL A 14 -1.78 -37.55 -20.27
C VAL A 14 -1.15 -36.18 -20.51
N PHE A 15 -1.77 -35.40 -21.40
CA PHE A 15 -1.54 -33.96 -21.46
C PHE A 15 -2.03 -33.40 -20.13
N TYR A 16 -1.18 -33.42 -19.11
CA TYR A 16 -1.33 -32.47 -18.02
C TYR A 16 -1.28 -31.09 -18.68
N PRO A 17 -2.33 -30.25 -18.57
CA PRO A 17 -2.19 -28.86 -18.99
C PRO A 17 -0.96 -28.36 -18.24
N GLY A 18 0.08 -27.98 -19.01
CA GLY A 18 1.33 -27.54 -18.45
C GLY A 18 1.02 -26.48 -17.41
N ILE A 19 1.52 -26.67 -16.20
CA ILE A 19 1.53 -25.60 -15.21
C ILE A 19 2.33 -24.49 -15.88
N ILE A 20 1.63 -23.46 -16.37
CA ILE A 20 2.29 -22.21 -16.74
C ILE A 20 2.81 -21.69 -15.41
N LEU A 21 4.09 -21.91 -15.12
CA LEU A 21 4.77 -21.11 -14.10
C LEU A 21 4.69 -19.68 -14.63
N SER A 22 3.74 -18.90 -14.12
CA SER A 22 3.83 -17.45 -14.25
C SER A 22 5.12 -17.04 -13.55
N ASP A 23 5.99 -16.34 -14.26
CA ASP A 23 7.16 -15.74 -13.62
C ASP A 23 6.64 -14.81 -12.51
N ALA A 24 7.18 -15.01 -11.31
CA ALA A 24 6.67 -14.41 -10.10
C ALA A 24 7.82 -14.09 -9.17
N ARG A 25 7.75 -12.89 -8.59
CA ARG A 25 8.71 -12.37 -7.62
C ARG A 25 8.14 -12.42 -6.21
N LEU A 26 9.01 -12.36 -5.21
CA LEU A 26 8.60 -12.41 -3.81
C LEU A 26 8.31 -10.99 -3.30
N PHE A 27 7.11 -10.80 -2.75
CA PHE A 27 6.78 -9.64 -1.96
C PHE A 27 6.82 -10.03 -0.48
N THR A 28 7.40 -9.17 0.35
CA THR A 28 7.40 -9.30 1.81
C THR A 28 6.73 -8.08 2.43
N VAL A 29 5.73 -8.28 3.26
CA VAL A 29 5.08 -7.20 4.01
C VAL A 29 5.39 -7.38 5.48
N PHE A 30 6.05 -6.38 6.06
CA PHE A 30 6.55 -6.40 7.43
C PHE A 30 5.87 -5.33 8.27
N ASN A 31 5.27 -5.73 9.38
CA ASN A 31 4.84 -4.80 10.43
C ASN A 31 5.97 -4.57 11.44
N ALA A 32 6.72 -3.47 11.30
CA ALA A 32 7.68 -3.02 12.31
C ALA A 32 7.05 -2.08 13.35
N CYS A 33 5.73 -1.85 13.31
CA CYS A 33 5.04 -1.01 14.27
C CYS A 33 5.00 -1.70 15.64
N PRO A 34 4.98 -0.92 16.75
CA PRO A 34 4.81 -1.47 18.09
C PRO A 34 3.35 -1.88 18.40
N PHE A 35 2.49 -1.96 17.38
CA PHE A 35 1.06 -2.29 17.49
C PHE A 35 0.61 -3.11 16.28
N THR A 36 -0.50 -3.82 16.44
CA THR A 36 -1.14 -4.58 15.35
C THR A 36 -1.67 -3.64 14.28
N ILE A 37 -1.46 -4.00 13.02
CA ILE A 37 -2.08 -3.37 11.86
C ILE A 37 -2.82 -4.44 11.06
N TRP A 38 -3.71 -4.00 10.16
CA TRP A 38 -4.34 -4.90 9.21
C TRP A 38 -3.97 -4.48 7.80
N PRO A 39 -2.90 -5.02 7.20
CA PRO A 39 -2.60 -4.70 5.83
C PRO A 39 -3.72 -5.16 4.90
N ALA A 40 -3.83 -4.50 3.76
CA ALA A 40 -4.79 -4.79 2.73
C ALA A 40 -4.11 -4.74 1.36
N LEU A 41 -4.62 -5.55 0.43
CA LEU A 41 -4.12 -5.72 -0.92
C LEU A 41 -5.26 -5.52 -1.92
N PHE A 42 -5.00 -4.72 -2.94
CA PHE A 42 -5.96 -4.44 -4.02
C PHE A 42 -5.26 -4.46 -5.38
N THR A 43 -6.00 -4.84 -6.42
CA THR A 43 -5.55 -4.78 -7.81
C THR A 43 -6.63 -4.10 -8.63
N ASP A 44 -6.31 -3.02 -9.34
CA ASP A 44 -7.25 -2.44 -10.29
C ASP A 44 -7.29 -3.30 -11.57
N LEU A 45 -8.36 -4.09 -11.68
CA LEU A 45 -8.57 -5.00 -12.81
C LEU A 45 -8.82 -4.29 -14.15
N ASN A 46 -8.98 -2.96 -14.15
CA ASN A 46 -9.03 -2.18 -15.38
C ASN A 46 -7.64 -1.98 -16.00
N ALA A 47 -6.58 -2.03 -15.19
CA ALA A 47 -5.19 -1.87 -15.64
C ALA A 47 -4.51 -3.20 -16.03
N GLY A 48 -5.01 -4.33 -15.55
CA GLY A 48 -4.49 -5.66 -15.86
C GLY A 48 -5.25 -6.78 -15.14
N THR A 49 -5.07 -8.01 -15.59
CA THR A 49 -5.79 -9.18 -15.05
C THR A 49 -4.96 -10.03 -14.08
N ALA A 50 -3.67 -9.74 -13.95
CA ALA A 50 -2.79 -10.48 -13.06
C ALA A 50 -3.04 -10.05 -11.61
N VAL A 51 -3.25 -11.03 -10.71
CA VAL A 51 -3.55 -10.79 -9.30
C VAL A 51 -2.68 -11.71 -8.44
N PRO A 52 -2.06 -11.21 -7.36
CA PRO A 52 -1.38 -12.06 -6.39
C PRO A 52 -2.32 -13.11 -5.80
N ASN A 53 -1.86 -14.36 -5.70
CA ASN A 53 -2.60 -15.41 -5.01
C ASN A 53 -2.37 -15.30 -3.49
N PHE A 54 -2.93 -14.25 -2.89
CA PHE A 54 -2.83 -13.96 -1.47
C PHE A 54 -4.13 -13.26 -0.99
N PRO A 55 -4.54 -13.41 0.29
CA PRO A 55 -5.72 -12.72 0.80
C PRO A 55 -5.64 -11.19 0.62
N THR A 56 -6.78 -10.56 0.30
CA THR A 56 -6.88 -9.10 0.11
C THR A 56 -6.83 -8.31 1.43
N GLY A 57 -6.69 -9.00 2.56
CA GLY A 57 -6.39 -8.39 3.84
C GLY A 57 -6.10 -9.43 4.91
N TRP A 58 -5.30 -9.06 5.91
CA TRP A 58 -4.89 -9.94 6.99
C TRP A 58 -4.56 -9.13 8.25
N GLU A 59 -4.46 -9.80 9.39
CA GLU A 59 -3.92 -9.22 10.62
C GLU A 59 -2.40 -9.39 10.66
N ALA A 60 -1.68 -8.32 11.01
CA ALA A 60 -0.24 -8.34 11.21
C ALA A 60 0.08 -7.80 12.62
N PRO A 61 0.32 -8.69 13.61
CA PRO A 61 0.82 -8.30 14.92
C PRO A 61 2.18 -7.59 14.85
N PRO A 62 2.62 -6.92 15.93
CA PRO A 62 3.93 -6.28 16.00
C PRO A 62 5.07 -7.24 15.62
N LEU A 63 6.00 -6.73 14.83
CA LEU A 63 7.22 -7.42 14.41
C LEU A 63 6.98 -8.68 13.57
N THR A 64 5.85 -8.78 12.87
CA THR A 64 5.54 -9.95 12.01
C THR A 64 5.66 -9.62 10.52
N ALA A 65 6.12 -10.59 9.73
CA ALA A 65 6.16 -10.47 8.28
C ALA A 65 5.50 -11.65 7.57
N VAL A 66 4.88 -11.36 6.43
CA VAL A 66 4.36 -12.35 5.49
C VAL A 66 5.06 -12.17 4.14
N SER A 67 5.34 -13.27 3.46
CA SER A 67 5.88 -13.24 2.10
C SER A 67 5.00 -14.06 1.15
N PHE A 68 4.76 -13.54 -0.05
CA PHE A 68 3.90 -14.18 -1.04
C PHE A 68 4.37 -13.88 -2.48
N PRO A 69 4.15 -14.80 -3.44
CA PRO A 69 4.49 -14.58 -4.83
C PRO A 69 3.54 -13.57 -5.48
N VAL A 70 4.09 -12.68 -6.29
CA VAL A 70 3.38 -11.69 -7.09
C VAL A 70 3.73 -11.90 -8.57
N PRO A 71 2.74 -12.00 -9.47
CA PRO A 71 3.00 -12.12 -10.91
C PRO A 71 3.81 -10.95 -11.45
N ASP A 72 4.77 -11.20 -12.34
CA ASP A 72 5.64 -10.15 -12.88
C ASP A 72 4.92 -9.10 -13.73
N ASN A 73 3.70 -9.37 -14.17
CA ASN A 73 2.85 -8.45 -14.89
C ASN A 73 1.72 -7.85 -14.02
N TRP A 74 1.90 -7.80 -12.69
CA TRP A 74 0.95 -7.14 -11.79
C TRP A 74 0.91 -5.62 -12.05
N LYS A 75 -0.27 -5.11 -12.43
CA LYS A 75 -0.52 -3.70 -12.77
C LYS A 75 -1.46 -3.06 -11.77
N ALA A 76 -1.23 -1.78 -11.46
CA ALA A 76 -2.05 -1.01 -10.52
C ALA A 76 -2.32 -1.76 -9.20
N GLY A 77 -1.25 -2.37 -8.68
CA GLY A 77 -1.25 -3.08 -7.42
C GLY A 77 -1.12 -2.11 -6.25
N ARG A 78 -1.89 -2.34 -5.18
CA ARG A 78 -1.86 -1.49 -3.99
C ARG A 78 -1.73 -2.32 -2.73
N ILE A 79 -0.90 -1.87 -1.80
CA ILE A 79 -0.85 -2.36 -0.43
C ILE A 79 -0.88 -1.17 0.53
N TRP A 80 -1.73 -1.24 1.56
CA TRP A 80 -1.80 -0.20 2.59
C TRP A 80 -2.06 -0.81 3.96
N GLY A 81 -1.80 -0.02 5.00
CA GLY A 81 -2.07 -0.40 6.38
C GLY A 81 -3.42 0.15 6.86
N ARG A 82 -4.15 -0.66 7.63
CA ARG A 82 -5.37 -0.25 8.35
C ARG A 82 -5.09 -0.24 9.85
N ARG A 83 -5.71 0.68 10.58
CA ARG A 83 -5.53 0.84 12.02
C ARG A 83 -6.87 0.88 12.75
N ASP A 84 -6.84 0.40 14.00
CA ASP A 84 -7.96 0.39 14.94
C ASP A 84 -9.19 -0.26 14.29
N CYS A 85 -9.03 -1.53 13.88
CA CYS A 85 -10.04 -2.29 13.17
C CYS A 85 -10.93 -3.11 14.11
N ASP A 86 -12.23 -3.10 13.82
CA ASP A 86 -13.24 -4.00 14.35
C ASP A 86 -14.11 -4.52 13.19
N PHE A 87 -13.89 -5.78 12.82
CA PHE A 87 -14.60 -6.43 11.71
C PHE A 87 -15.97 -6.97 12.11
N SER A 88 -16.36 -6.89 13.39
CA SER A 88 -17.74 -7.18 13.80
C SER A 88 -18.73 -6.11 13.33
N LEU A 89 -18.24 -4.92 12.98
CA LEU A 89 -19.04 -3.77 12.51
C LEU A 89 -19.39 -3.82 11.02
N ALA A 90 -19.22 -4.96 10.35
CA ALA A 90 -19.46 -5.08 8.91
C ALA A 90 -20.97 -5.09 8.57
N PRO A 91 -21.41 -4.40 7.49
CA PRO A 91 -20.60 -3.56 6.60
C PRO A 91 -20.32 -2.16 7.19
N ALA A 92 -19.05 -1.77 7.16
CA ALA A 92 -18.40 -0.45 7.24
C ALA A 92 -18.96 0.71 8.15
N PRO A 93 -18.06 1.55 8.74
CA PRO A 93 -16.60 1.45 8.69
C PRO A 93 -16.06 0.43 9.71
N THR A 94 -15.23 -0.53 9.25
CA THR A 94 -14.64 -1.58 10.10
C THR A 94 -13.23 -1.25 10.59
N CYS A 95 -12.65 -0.12 10.17
CA CYS A 95 -11.39 0.38 10.69
C CYS A 95 -11.46 1.88 10.77
N LEU A 96 -10.76 2.46 11.74
CA LEU A 96 -10.72 3.89 11.90
C LEU A 96 -10.00 4.55 10.72
N SER A 97 -8.84 4.04 10.30
CA SER A 97 -8.12 4.49 9.11
C SER A 97 -7.93 3.39 8.07
N GLY A 98 -7.94 3.77 6.80
CA GLY A 98 -7.70 2.87 5.67
C GLY A 98 -8.73 1.77 5.44
N TRP A 99 -9.92 1.83 6.04
CA TRP A 99 -10.93 0.77 5.85
C TRP A 99 -11.30 0.58 4.37
N CYS A 100 -11.80 -0.60 4.01
CA CYS A 100 -12.19 -0.94 2.64
C CYS A 100 -13.53 -1.67 2.62
N ASN A 101 -14.27 -1.53 1.52
CA ASN A 101 -15.41 -2.40 1.23
C ASN A 101 -14.96 -3.86 1.32
N GLY A 102 -15.76 -4.74 1.94
CA GLY A 102 -15.44 -6.16 2.17
C GLY A 102 -15.01 -6.51 3.61
N GLY A 103 -14.61 -5.53 4.42
CA GLY A 103 -14.22 -5.76 5.82
C GLY A 103 -12.78 -6.24 5.93
N LEU A 104 -12.52 -7.39 6.58
CA LEU A 104 -11.15 -7.91 6.74
C LEU A 104 -10.52 -8.21 5.38
N LEU A 105 -11.26 -8.90 4.52
CA LEU A 105 -10.89 -9.14 3.13
C LEU A 105 -11.49 -8.03 2.27
N CYS A 106 -10.64 -7.16 1.73
CA CYS A 106 -11.12 -6.12 0.85
C CYS A 106 -11.77 -6.72 -0.41
N ASP A 107 -12.90 -6.15 -0.82
CA ASP A 107 -13.61 -6.53 -2.02
C ASP A 107 -12.69 -6.31 -3.24
N PRO A 108 -12.48 -7.32 -4.09
CA PRO A 108 -11.52 -7.22 -5.20
C PRO A 108 -11.86 -6.19 -6.27
N ARG A 109 -13.06 -5.59 -6.27
CA ARG A 109 -13.49 -4.60 -7.27
C ARG A 109 -13.69 -3.20 -6.70
N THR A 110 -14.12 -3.11 -5.44
CA THR A 110 -14.55 -1.86 -4.81
C THR A 110 -13.78 -1.54 -3.52
N GLY A 111 -12.90 -2.44 -3.07
CA GLY A 111 -12.13 -2.31 -1.84
C GLY A 111 -10.83 -1.52 -2.00
N THR A 112 -10.86 -0.35 -2.67
CA THR A 112 -9.67 0.45 -3.02
C THR A 112 -8.94 1.10 -1.84
N GLY A 113 -9.48 0.98 -0.62
CA GLY A 113 -9.08 1.72 0.56
C GLY A 113 -9.73 3.12 0.62
N VAL A 114 -10.17 3.51 1.82
CA VAL A 114 -10.80 4.81 2.07
C VAL A 114 -9.83 5.71 2.84
N PRO A 115 -9.56 6.94 2.36
CA PRO A 115 -8.67 7.87 3.04
C PRO A 115 -9.13 8.25 4.47
N PRO A 116 -8.17 8.56 5.37
CA PRO A 116 -6.74 8.59 5.11
C PRO A 116 -6.11 7.21 5.15
N ALA A 117 -5.24 6.96 4.18
CA ALA A 117 -4.39 5.78 4.08
C ALA A 117 -3.10 6.19 3.38
N SER A 118 -1.95 5.86 3.96
CA SER A 118 -0.73 5.78 3.15
C SER A 118 -0.87 4.53 2.29
N VAL A 119 -0.60 4.64 1.00
CA VAL A 119 -0.71 3.55 0.04
C VAL A 119 0.64 3.37 -0.62
N ALA A 120 1.05 2.13 -0.82
CA ALA A 120 2.16 1.76 -1.67
C ALA A 120 1.61 1.17 -2.96
N GLU A 121 2.12 1.64 -4.10
CA GLU A 121 1.64 1.26 -5.43
C GLU A 121 2.73 0.63 -6.27
N TRP A 122 2.34 -0.34 -7.11
CA TRP A 122 3.22 -1.00 -8.07
C TRP A 122 2.57 -1.17 -9.44
N THR A 123 3.39 -0.97 -10.46
CA THR A 123 3.13 -1.42 -11.83
C THR A 123 4.37 -2.13 -12.35
N LEU A 124 4.35 -3.46 -12.31
CA LEU A 124 5.47 -4.31 -12.72
C LEU A 124 5.48 -4.51 -14.24
N GLN A 125 6.67 -4.64 -14.84
CA GLN A 125 6.84 -4.76 -16.31
C GLN A 125 6.08 -3.68 -17.09
N GLY A 126 6.07 -2.45 -16.57
CA GLY A 126 5.48 -1.27 -17.21
C GLY A 126 6.24 -0.80 -18.44
N ASP A 127 5.95 0.42 -18.87
CA ASP A 127 6.52 1.02 -20.06
C ASP A 127 8.06 1.03 -20.05
N GLY A 128 8.63 0.47 -21.11
CA GLY A 128 10.07 0.31 -21.27
C GLY A 128 10.68 -0.80 -20.41
N LEU A 129 9.90 -1.83 -20.05
CA LEU A 129 10.33 -2.93 -19.18
C LEU A 129 10.86 -2.44 -17.82
N ARG A 130 10.12 -1.50 -17.23
CA ARG A 130 10.41 -0.95 -15.92
C ARG A 130 9.30 -1.31 -14.95
N ASP A 131 9.69 -1.66 -13.75
CA ASP A 131 8.78 -1.65 -12.62
C ASP A 131 8.67 -0.21 -12.14
N PHE A 132 7.45 0.28 -12.01
CA PHE A 132 7.14 1.54 -11.38
C PHE A 132 6.61 1.26 -9.98
N TYR A 133 7.11 2.00 -9.01
CA TYR A 133 6.63 1.92 -7.65
C TYR A 133 6.76 3.26 -6.96
N ASP A 134 5.86 3.46 -6.01
CA ASP A 134 5.75 4.71 -5.29
C ASP A 134 4.99 4.49 -3.98
N GLY A 135 4.98 5.54 -3.16
CA GLY A 135 4.11 5.61 -2.01
C GLY A 135 3.43 6.96 -1.95
N MET A 136 2.20 7.00 -1.46
CA MET A 136 1.46 8.21 -1.16
C MET A 136 1.61 8.55 0.34
N CYS A 137 2.09 9.75 0.64
CA CYS A 137 2.23 10.26 1.99
C CYS A 137 0.89 10.80 2.50
N CYS A 138 0.14 9.96 3.23
CA CYS A 138 -0.93 10.42 4.12
C CYS A 138 -0.57 10.27 5.60
N LEU A 139 0.41 9.43 5.91
CA LEU A 139 0.91 9.12 7.23
C LEU A 139 2.44 9.20 7.16
N LEU A 140 2.96 10.12 7.95
CA LEU A 140 4.34 10.61 8.01
C LEU A 140 5.37 9.45 7.95
N LEU A 141 6.28 9.50 6.96
CA LEU A 141 7.42 8.60 6.83
C LEU A 141 8.59 9.06 7.70
N THR A 142 9.42 8.12 8.14
CA THR A 142 10.80 8.42 8.50
C THR A 142 11.60 8.64 7.20
N PRO A 143 12.49 9.64 7.13
CA PRO A 143 13.10 10.09 5.86
C PRO A 143 14.15 9.14 5.27
N HIS A 144 14.23 7.87 5.67
CA HIS A 144 15.32 7.00 5.27
C HIS A 144 14.86 5.66 4.71
N LEU A 145 15.50 5.33 3.58
CA LEU A 145 15.45 4.07 2.84
C LEU A 145 14.29 3.92 1.84
N LEU A 146 14.46 4.56 0.68
CA LEU A 146 14.19 3.87 -0.57
C LEU A 146 15.54 3.42 -1.12
N SER A 147 15.78 2.12 -1.16
CA SER A 147 17.04 1.57 -1.67
C SER A 147 17.02 1.55 -3.19
N TRP A 148 17.80 2.41 -3.84
CA TRP A 148 17.91 2.47 -5.30
C TRP A 148 18.23 1.09 -5.92
N CYS A 149 17.52 0.73 -6.99
CA CYS A 149 17.78 -0.47 -7.79
C CYS A 149 19.11 -0.33 -8.57
N ALA A 150 20.25 -0.51 -7.91
CA ALA A 150 21.54 -0.57 -8.56
C ALA A 150 22.19 -1.96 -8.36
N ASN A 151 22.21 -2.76 -9.43
CA ASN A 151 23.15 -3.87 -9.67
C ASN A 151 23.16 -5.08 -8.70
N ALA A 152 22.07 -5.82 -8.52
CA ALA A 152 22.14 -7.24 -8.14
C ALA A 152 20.87 -8.03 -8.47
N LYS A 153 21.02 -9.32 -8.83
CA LYS A 153 19.94 -10.28 -9.11
C LYS A 153 19.07 -10.67 -7.88
N LYS A 154 19.29 -10.04 -6.73
CA LYS A 154 18.52 -10.20 -5.47
C LYS A 154 18.63 -8.93 -4.62
N THR A 155 18.34 -7.77 -5.21
CA THR A 155 18.23 -6.54 -4.43
C THR A 155 16.85 -6.52 -3.78
N GLN A 156 16.81 -6.61 -2.45
CA GLN A 156 15.58 -6.39 -1.69
C GLN A 156 15.25 -4.89 -1.76
N PHE A 157 14.22 -4.52 -2.52
CA PHE A 157 13.74 -3.13 -2.50
C PHE A 157 12.92 -2.91 -1.23
N ARG A 158 13.20 -1.86 -0.46
CA ARG A 158 12.42 -1.51 0.74
C ARG A 158 11.58 -0.27 0.45
N LEU A 159 10.27 -0.43 0.52
CA LEU A 159 9.33 0.67 0.57
C LEU A 159 8.91 0.88 2.02
N SER A 160 9.22 2.07 2.52
CA SER A 160 9.03 2.47 3.89
C SER A 160 7.70 3.19 4.04
N MET A 161 6.77 2.66 4.84
CA MET A 161 5.46 3.27 5.14
C MET A 161 5.34 3.57 6.63
N GLY A 162 5.31 4.84 7.00
CA GLY A 162 5.06 5.24 8.38
C GLY A 162 3.56 5.27 8.69
N ILE A 163 3.14 4.62 9.78
CA ILE A 163 1.78 4.72 10.34
C ILE A 163 1.81 5.47 11.70
N ILE A 164 3.01 5.71 12.25
CA ILE A 164 3.19 6.12 13.66
C ILE A 164 2.87 7.59 13.90
N PHE A 165 3.03 8.43 12.91
CA PHE A 165 3.21 9.85 13.18
C PHE A 165 1.88 10.62 12.98
N PRO A 166 1.26 11.09 14.08
CA PRO A 166 0.08 11.95 14.01
C PRO A 166 0.44 13.32 13.44
N CYS A 167 -0.47 13.91 12.66
CA CYS A 167 -0.50 15.37 12.53
C CYS A 167 -0.67 15.96 13.93
N GLY A 168 0.40 16.50 14.53
CA GLY A 168 0.27 17.18 15.83
C GLY A 168 1.44 17.09 16.82
N LEU A 169 2.54 16.39 16.51
CA LEU A 169 3.73 16.40 17.39
C LEU A 169 4.70 17.56 17.12
N LEU A 170 4.44 18.41 16.12
CA LEU A 170 5.02 19.74 16.09
C LEU A 170 4.20 20.60 17.05
N THR A 171 4.87 21.19 18.02
CA THR A 171 4.32 22.16 18.97
C THR A 171 3.37 23.13 18.25
N PRO A 172 2.25 23.56 18.88
CA PRO A 172 1.47 24.65 18.32
C PRO A 172 2.45 25.82 18.07
N PRO A 173 2.56 26.36 16.84
CA PRO A 173 3.31 27.58 16.67
C PRO A 173 2.66 28.58 17.59
N THR A 174 3.42 29.10 18.54
CA THR A 174 3.03 30.22 19.41
C THR A 174 2.95 31.48 18.56
N VAL A 175 2.05 31.53 17.56
CA VAL A 175 1.78 32.73 16.79
C VAL A 175 0.34 32.69 16.26
N GLN A 176 -0.41 33.70 16.69
CA GLN A 176 -1.69 34.15 16.16
C GLN A 176 -1.67 34.22 14.62
N SER A 177 -2.43 33.37 13.95
CA SER A 177 -3.11 33.73 12.70
C SER A 177 -4.18 32.67 12.38
N GLN A 178 -5.14 33.01 11.53
CA GLN A 178 -6.23 32.13 11.07
C GLN A 178 -5.76 30.78 10.48
N THR A 179 -4.45 30.57 10.29
CA THR A 179 -3.81 29.30 9.92
C THR A 179 -3.82 28.23 11.02
N ALA A 180 -4.03 28.59 12.29
CA ALA A 180 -4.18 27.60 13.36
C ALA A 180 -5.50 26.81 13.29
N MET A 181 -6.51 27.34 12.57
CA MET A 181 -7.81 26.68 12.40
C MET A 181 -7.77 25.67 11.24
N SER A 182 -6.92 25.86 10.23
CA SER A 182 -6.75 24.96 9.08
C SER A 182 -5.86 23.74 9.37
N THR A 183 -4.98 23.81 10.37
CA THR A 183 -4.17 22.66 10.81
C THR A 183 -5.00 21.57 11.49
N TRP A 184 -6.19 21.89 12.03
CA TRP A 184 -7.08 20.88 12.63
C TRP A 184 -7.89 20.07 11.60
N ALA A 185 -8.28 20.69 10.48
CA ALA A 185 -9.17 20.06 9.49
C ALA A 185 -8.59 18.78 8.83
N HIS A 186 -7.26 18.66 8.80
CA HIS A 186 -6.55 17.50 8.26
C HIS A 186 -6.35 16.40 9.27
N ARG A 187 -6.52 16.70 10.57
CA ARG A 187 -6.22 15.72 11.60
C ARG A 187 -7.31 14.69 11.68
N GLY A 188 -6.86 13.47 11.92
CA GLY A 188 -7.70 12.36 12.19
C GLY A 188 -7.80 11.40 11.02
N PRO A 189 -8.59 10.33 11.17
CA PRO A 189 -9.59 10.12 12.23
C PRO A 189 -8.97 9.97 13.64
N PHE A 190 -9.77 10.18 14.68
CA PHE A 190 -9.29 10.16 16.07
C PHE A 190 -9.73 8.87 16.76
N ASP A 191 -8.85 8.26 17.54
CA ASP A 191 -9.22 7.10 18.36
C ASP A 191 -10.05 7.51 19.58
N SER A 192 -10.44 6.52 20.39
CA SER A 192 -11.27 6.72 21.58
C SER A 192 -10.61 7.61 22.64
N THR A 193 -9.30 7.81 22.59
CA THR A 193 -8.56 8.71 23.48
C THR A 193 -8.49 10.14 22.95
N GLY A 194 -9.02 10.40 21.75
CA GLY A 194 -8.90 11.66 21.04
C GLY A 194 -7.54 11.83 20.35
N PHE A 195 -6.76 10.76 20.20
CA PHE A 195 -5.48 10.81 19.52
C PHE A 195 -5.67 10.65 18.00
N PRO A 196 -5.13 11.54 17.16
CA PRO A 196 -5.28 11.44 15.71
C PRO A 196 -4.48 10.25 15.17
N VAL A 197 -5.17 9.31 14.55
CA VAL A 197 -4.60 8.08 13.99
C VAL A 197 -4.16 8.23 12.54
N GLY A 198 -4.30 9.45 12.00
CA GLY A 198 -3.82 9.81 10.68
C GLY A 198 -3.98 11.27 10.30
N CYS A 199 -3.62 11.55 9.04
CA CYS A 199 -3.80 12.84 8.39
C CYS A 199 -4.52 12.68 7.06
N LYS A 200 -5.58 13.44 6.87
CA LYS A 200 -6.23 13.61 5.57
C LYS A 200 -5.38 14.52 4.70
N SER A 201 -5.32 14.22 3.41
CA SER A 201 -4.89 15.20 2.41
C SER A 201 -5.89 16.36 2.36
N ALA A 202 -5.50 17.50 1.78
CA ALA A 202 -6.41 18.64 1.62
C ALA A 202 -7.67 18.27 0.80
N CYS A 203 -7.53 17.36 -0.17
CA CYS A 203 -8.67 16.81 -0.91
C CYS A 203 -9.60 16.00 -0.02
N ALA A 204 -9.06 15.04 0.74
CA ALA A 204 -9.87 14.19 1.62
C ALA A 204 -10.51 14.97 2.78
N ALA A 205 -9.89 16.06 3.20
CA ALA A 205 -10.45 17.00 4.18
C ALA A 205 -11.48 17.97 3.55
N ASN A 206 -11.63 17.99 2.22
CA ASN A 206 -12.51 18.87 1.47
C ASN A 206 -12.38 20.35 1.87
N LEU A 207 -11.14 20.84 1.97
CA LEU A 207 -10.89 22.18 2.52
C LEU A 207 -11.46 23.33 1.69
N ASP A 208 -11.56 23.14 0.38
CA ASP A 208 -12.11 24.13 -0.55
C ASP A 208 -13.62 23.94 -0.77
N GLY A 209 -14.21 22.90 -0.18
CA GLY A 209 -15.64 22.61 -0.26
C GLY A 209 -16.12 22.09 -1.61
N ASN A 210 -15.24 21.86 -2.60
CA ASN A 210 -15.64 21.45 -3.95
C ASN A 210 -14.71 20.39 -4.55
N PRO A 211 -14.84 19.11 -4.14
CA PRO A 211 -13.92 18.06 -4.59
C PRO A 211 -14.05 17.76 -6.08
N THR A 212 -15.11 18.20 -6.77
CA THR A 212 -15.33 17.97 -8.20
C THR A 212 -14.63 18.97 -9.11
N ASN A 213 -14.20 20.12 -8.56
CA ASN A 213 -13.43 21.13 -9.28
C ASN A 213 -12.49 21.82 -8.30
N SER A 214 -11.43 21.11 -7.92
CA SER A 214 -10.56 21.49 -6.81
C SER A 214 -9.07 21.36 -7.16
N PRO A 215 -8.24 22.35 -6.82
CA PRO A 215 -6.79 22.21 -6.90
C PRO A 215 -6.23 21.27 -5.82
N ASN A 216 -6.96 21.03 -4.71
CA ASN A 216 -6.54 20.04 -3.72
C ASN A 216 -6.74 18.61 -4.22
N CYS A 217 -7.77 18.38 -5.02
CA CYS A 217 -8.12 17.08 -5.61
C CYS A 217 -7.61 16.87 -7.04
N CYS A 218 -7.06 17.92 -7.66
CA CYS A 218 -6.74 17.97 -9.09
C CYS A 218 -7.89 17.46 -9.98
N SER A 219 -9.05 18.08 -9.83
CA SER A 219 -10.29 17.70 -10.50
C SER A 219 -10.92 18.87 -11.26
N GLY A 220 -11.81 18.58 -12.20
CA GLY A 220 -12.52 19.60 -12.98
C GLY A 220 -11.55 20.41 -13.85
N SER A 221 -11.51 21.72 -13.65
CA SER A 221 -10.56 22.63 -14.34
C SER A 221 -9.11 22.46 -13.88
N PHE A 222 -8.84 21.61 -12.89
CA PHE A 222 -7.52 21.31 -12.35
C PHE A 222 -7.09 19.86 -12.68
N ASP A 223 -7.66 19.22 -13.70
CA ASP A 223 -7.44 17.80 -14.05
C ASP A 223 -6.19 17.53 -14.91
N THR A 224 -5.24 18.46 -14.93
CA THR A 224 -3.93 18.28 -15.57
C THR A 224 -2.81 18.82 -14.69
N ALA A 225 -1.60 18.30 -14.86
CA ALA A 225 -0.41 18.80 -14.16
C ALA A 225 -0.14 20.30 -14.39
N ALA A 226 -0.46 20.82 -15.59
CA ALA A 226 -0.30 22.24 -15.90
C ALA A 226 -1.31 23.11 -15.14
N THR A 227 -2.52 22.61 -14.93
CA THR A 227 -3.60 23.33 -14.24
C THR A 227 -3.63 23.09 -12.73
N CYS A 228 -3.01 22.03 -12.23
CA CYS A 228 -2.91 21.71 -10.80
C CYS A 228 -1.45 21.71 -10.33
N PRO A 229 -0.79 22.88 -10.28
CA PRO A 229 0.57 22.96 -9.77
C PRO A 229 0.61 22.74 -8.25
N PRO A 230 1.75 22.30 -7.69
CA PRO A 230 1.88 22.07 -6.24
C PRO A 230 1.62 23.34 -5.40
N SER A 231 1.81 24.53 -5.96
CA SER A 231 1.50 25.80 -5.31
C SER A 231 0.00 26.04 -5.08
N GLY A 232 -0.86 25.35 -5.82
CA GLY A 232 -2.33 25.39 -5.65
C GLY A 232 -2.85 24.38 -4.63
N VAL A 233 -2.04 23.41 -4.21
CA VAL A 233 -2.42 22.33 -3.31
C VAL A 233 -2.11 22.73 -1.88
N GLN A 234 -3.15 22.82 -1.04
CA GLN A 234 -2.95 23.16 0.37
C GLN A 234 -2.20 22.05 1.10
N PHE A 235 -1.27 22.44 1.99
CA PHE A 235 -0.42 21.54 2.78
C PHE A 235 0.55 20.65 1.98
N TYR A 236 0.69 20.85 0.66
CA TYR A 236 1.69 20.11 -0.14
C TYR A 236 3.09 20.15 0.48
N SER A 237 3.58 21.34 0.83
CA SER A 237 4.91 21.48 1.44
C SER A 237 5.05 20.76 2.78
N TYR A 238 3.98 20.65 3.57
CA TYR A 238 3.98 19.92 4.84
C TYR A 238 4.16 18.41 4.58
N PHE A 239 3.37 17.82 3.69
CA PHE A 239 3.51 16.40 3.37
C PHE A 239 4.85 16.12 2.70
N LYS A 240 5.27 16.95 1.74
CA LYS A 240 6.51 16.75 0.99
C LYS A 240 7.76 16.93 1.85
N SER A 241 7.79 17.89 2.78
CA SER A 241 8.96 18.08 3.67
C SER A 241 9.17 16.90 4.61
N ASN A 242 8.09 16.23 5.02
CA ASN A 242 8.17 15.08 5.91
C ASN A 242 8.33 13.75 5.16
N CYS A 243 7.80 13.66 3.93
CA CYS A 243 7.90 12.51 3.05
C CYS A 243 8.50 12.91 1.69
N PRO A 244 9.80 13.28 1.63
CA PRO A 244 10.41 13.82 0.41
C PRO A 244 10.38 12.83 -0.76
N ASN A 245 10.33 11.54 -0.45
CA ASN A 245 10.43 10.44 -1.41
C ASN A 245 9.07 9.79 -1.77
N ALA A 246 7.97 10.47 -1.48
CA ALA A 246 6.62 9.99 -1.70
C ALA A 246 5.80 11.03 -2.47
N TYR A 247 4.70 10.61 -3.07
CA TYR A 247 3.65 11.50 -3.55
C TYR A 247 3.00 12.23 -2.37
N ALA A 248 2.88 13.54 -2.48
CA ALA A 248 2.10 14.38 -1.58
C ALA A 248 0.77 14.84 -2.20
N TYR A 249 0.60 14.68 -3.51
CA TYR A 249 -0.62 14.99 -4.26
C TYR A 249 -0.62 14.29 -5.63
N ALA A 250 -1.66 14.47 -6.45
CA ALA A 250 -1.89 13.70 -7.68
C ALA A 250 -0.87 13.88 -8.82
N TYR A 251 -0.20 15.04 -8.94
CA TYR A 251 0.75 15.33 -10.04
C TYR A 251 2.19 15.57 -9.55
N ASP A 252 2.58 14.82 -8.53
CA ASP A 252 3.87 15.00 -7.85
C ASP A 252 5.07 14.41 -8.61
N GLU A 253 4.87 13.88 -9.82
CA GLU A 253 5.93 13.38 -10.69
C GLU A 253 6.99 14.46 -10.97
N SER A 254 6.54 15.71 -11.09
CA SER A 254 7.42 16.86 -11.32
C SER A 254 8.42 17.14 -10.19
N SER A 255 8.23 16.55 -9.00
CA SER A 255 9.22 16.63 -7.92
C SER A 255 10.48 15.80 -8.21
N GLY A 256 10.38 14.80 -9.10
CA GLY A 256 11.44 13.84 -9.40
C GLY A 256 11.78 12.89 -8.25
N THR A 257 10.96 12.88 -7.19
CA THR A 257 11.20 12.10 -5.96
C THR A 257 9.97 11.31 -5.50
N ALA A 258 8.87 11.36 -6.24
CA ALA A 258 7.64 10.67 -5.88
C ALA A 258 7.51 9.29 -6.55
N LEU A 259 7.94 9.19 -7.82
CA LEU A 259 7.89 7.98 -8.64
C LEU A 259 9.27 7.39 -8.82
N TRP A 260 9.39 6.10 -8.60
CA TRP A 260 10.64 5.37 -8.67
C TRP A 260 10.53 4.23 -9.67
N THR A 261 11.68 3.85 -10.23
CA THR A 261 11.73 2.78 -11.23
C THR A 261 12.81 1.75 -10.94
N CYS A 262 12.54 0.50 -11.29
CA CYS A 262 13.49 -0.60 -11.32
C CYS A 262 13.49 -1.24 -12.71
N ASP A 263 14.62 -1.73 -13.20
CA ASP A 263 14.64 -2.54 -14.43
C ASP A 263 13.94 -3.88 -14.17
N SER A 264 12.87 -4.17 -14.91
CA SER A 264 12.08 -5.39 -14.72
C SER A 264 12.89 -6.65 -15.00
N ASN A 265 13.96 -6.59 -15.81
CA ASN A 265 14.82 -7.75 -16.09
C ASN A 265 15.63 -8.22 -14.87
N LEU A 266 15.67 -7.42 -13.80
CA LEU A 266 16.30 -7.81 -12.55
C LEU A 266 15.43 -8.79 -11.74
N ASN A 267 14.14 -8.93 -12.07
CA ASN A 267 13.15 -9.69 -11.29
C ASN A 267 13.28 -9.39 -9.79
N ALA A 268 13.31 -8.11 -9.44
CA ALA A 268 13.58 -7.65 -8.07
C ALA A 268 12.46 -8.08 -7.12
N ASP A 269 12.84 -8.60 -5.95
CA ASP A 269 11.93 -8.84 -4.82
C ASP A 269 11.65 -7.52 -4.07
N TYR A 270 10.43 -7.38 -3.57
CA TYR A 270 9.99 -6.17 -2.87
C TYR A 270 9.70 -6.45 -1.38
N THR A 271 10.06 -5.52 -0.52
CA THR A 271 9.71 -5.50 0.90
C THR A 271 9.00 -4.20 1.22
N LEU A 272 7.78 -4.30 1.74
CA LEU A 272 7.02 -3.20 2.30
C LEU A 272 7.15 -3.24 3.82
N THR A 273 7.76 -2.22 4.43
CA THR A 273 7.88 -2.12 5.88
C THR A 273 6.96 -1.03 6.41
N PHE A 274 6.01 -1.42 7.26
CA PHE A 274 5.25 -0.49 8.06
C PHE A 274 6.04 -0.09 9.31
N CYS A 275 6.05 1.20 9.62
CA CYS A 275 6.78 1.81 10.74
C CYS A 275 8.29 1.52 10.75
N PRO A 276 9.01 1.84 9.65
CA PRO A 276 10.43 1.55 9.54
C PRO A 276 11.25 2.40 10.53
N SER A 277 12.34 1.80 11.00
CA SER A 277 13.31 2.43 11.88
C SER A 277 13.91 3.68 11.22
N PRO A 278 14.02 4.82 11.92
CA PRO A 278 14.65 6.03 11.38
C PRO A 278 16.08 5.82 10.88
N ASN A 279 16.79 4.84 11.45
CA ASN A 279 18.17 4.51 11.09
C ASN A 279 18.26 3.41 10.02
N GLY A 280 17.12 2.96 9.49
CA GLY A 280 17.08 1.91 8.48
C GLY A 280 17.44 0.51 8.97
N ILE A 281 17.59 0.35 10.29
CA ILE A 281 17.82 -0.94 10.94
C ILE A 281 16.53 -1.34 11.62
N ASP A 282 15.70 -2.08 10.89
CA ASP A 282 14.49 -2.66 11.44
C ASP A 282 14.82 -3.92 12.25
N PRO A 283 14.01 -4.25 13.28
CA PRO A 283 14.12 -5.53 13.98
C PRO A 283 13.96 -6.72 13.02
N VAL A 284 14.52 -7.86 13.41
CA VAL A 284 14.33 -9.11 12.65
C VAL A 284 12.85 -9.51 12.74
N PRO A 285 12.14 -9.68 11.61
CA PRO A 285 10.73 -10.05 11.62
C PRO A 285 10.54 -11.49 12.11
N ILE A 286 9.42 -11.71 12.79
CA ILE A 286 8.87 -13.03 13.07
C ILE A 286 8.07 -13.45 11.82
N SER A 287 8.55 -14.46 11.10
CA SER A 287 7.87 -14.97 9.91
C SER A 287 6.54 -15.63 10.27
N GLN A 288 5.46 -15.15 9.67
CA GLN A 288 4.15 -15.82 9.73
C GLN A 288 3.97 -16.71 8.50
N SER A 289 3.52 -17.95 8.71
CA SER A 289 3.10 -18.81 7.62
C SER A 289 1.81 -18.26 6.99
N VAL A 290 1.63 -18.49 5.68
CA VAL A 290 0.41 -18.11 4.94
C VAL A 290 -0.85 -18.68 5.61
N SER A 291 -0.74 -19.81 6.31
CA SER A 291 -1.83 -20.42 7.09
C SER A 291 -2.19 -19.68 8.39
N ASN A 292 -1.26 -18.90 8.96
CA ASN A 292 -1.45 -18.16 10.21
C ASN A 292 -1.81 -16.69 9.96
N ALA A 293 -1.66 -16.19 8.72
CA ALA A 293 -2.33 -14.98 8.24
C ALA A 293 -3.84 -15.26 8.00
N THR A 294 -4.46 -16.01 8.92
CA THR A 294 -5.86 -16.42 8.87
C THR A 294 -6.76 -15.21 8.72
N PRO A 295 -7.72 -15.22 7.78
CA PRO A 295 -8.89 -14.38 7.91
C PRO A 295 -9.58 -14.79 9.22
N ILE A 296 -9.55 -13.95 10.25
CA ILE A 296 -10.36 -14.19 11.44
C ILE A 296 -11.81 -14.03 10.98
N ASN A 297 -12.45 -15.15 10.64
CA ASN A 297 -13.89 -15.21 10.47
C ASN A 297 -14.52 -14.65 11.75
N GLY A 298 -15.38 -13.64 11.59
CA GLY A 298 -15.97 -12.88 12.68
C GLY A 298 -16.70 -13.78 13.67
N ASN A 299 -16.00 -14.20 14.72
CA ASN A 299 -16.58 -14.59 16.00
C ASN A 299 -15.47 -14.68 17.07
N ALA A 300 -14.81 -13.56 17.36
CA ALA A 300 -13.99 -13.44 18.57
C ALA A 300 -14.68 -12.46 19.51
N SER A 301 -15.65 -12.99 20.26
CA SER A 301 -16.15 -12.39 21.48
C SER A 301 -15.00 -12.09 22.43
N HIS A 302 -14.91 -10.84 22.90
CA HIS A 302 -14.26 -10.34 24.12
C HIS A 302 -13.23 -11.23 24.82
N VAL A 303 -12.01 -10.71 24.99
CA VAL A 303 -11.32 -10.76 26.30
C VAL A 303 -10.53 -9.47 26.50
N HIS A 304 -10.96 -8.72 27.53
CA HIS A 304 -10.33 -7.65 28.32
C HIS A 304 -9.14 -6.83 27.79
#